data_AF-A0A401MG02-F1
#
_entry.id   AF-A0A401MG02-F1
#
_cell.length_a   1.000
_cell.length_b   1.000
_cell.length_c   1.000
_cell.angle_alpha   90.00
_cell.angle_beta   90.00
_cell.angle_gamma   90.00
#
_symmetry.space_group_name_H-M   'P 1'
#
loop_
_entity.id
_entity.type
_entity.pdbx_description
1 polymer ?
#
loop_
_entity_poly.entity_id
_entity_poly.type
_entity_poly.pdbx_seq_one_letter_code
_entity_poly.pdbx_strand_id
1 'polypeptide(L)'
;MADHRTHGARSTPRIAPTALIALTALTALTALTGCTDEDSPSETVSKAASAARSIGAEATAAASSLSAEASEAFASATAEVGRRFDDIKGGVDAKADVRLGTPVTDGRTTVEVTADNTTDSTRSFAVQVDFTDQHGNLLDVVVVTVPDVPAGEAGKATARSTRELGADIRAVVGRAVRY
;
A
#
# COMPACT_ATOMS: atom_id res chain seq x y z
N MET A 1 -37.11 -10.46 -32.55
CA MET A 1 -37.31 -11.92 -32.66
C MET A 1 -36.08 -12.45 -33.37
N ALA A 2 -35.01 -12.78 -32.64
CA ALA A 2 -34.71 -14.12 -32.11
C ALA A 2 -34.48 -15.12 -33.27
N ASP A 3 -33.47 -15.96 -33.33
CA ASP A 3 -32.27 -16.22 -32.53
C ASP A 3 -31.44 -17.27 -33.33
N HIS A 4 -30.22 -17.55 -32.86
CA HIS A 4 -29.46 -18.79 -33.05
C HIS A 4 -29.03 -19.25 -34.46
N ARG A 5 -27.70 -19.21 -34.69
CA ARG A 5 -26.96 -20.39 -35.15
C ARG A 5 -25.63 -20.55 -34.41
N THR A 6 -25.59 -21.65 -33.68
CA THR A 6 -24.46 -22.34 -33.08
C THR A 6 -23.47 -22.86 -34.12
N HIS A 7 -22.17 -22.74 -33.85
CA HIS A 7 -21.17 -23.70 -34.32
C HIS A 7 -20.21 -24.03 -33.19
N GLY A 8 -20.35 -25.22 -32.63
CA GLY A 8 -19.36 -25.81 -31.75
C GLY A 8 -18.23 -26.40 -32.57
N ALA A 9 -16.99 -26.17 -32.14
CA ALA A 9 -15.84 -26.94 -32.56
C ALA A 9 -15.10 -27.40 -31.29
N ARG A 10 -15.14 -28.71 -31.08
CA ARG A 10 -14.31 -29.45 -30.14
C ARG A 10 -12.87 -29.40 -30.62
N SER A 11 -11.91 -29.16 -29.73
CA SER A 11 -10.56 -29.71 -29.81
C SER A 11 -9.83 -29.52 -28.48
N THR A 12 -9.76 -30.59 -27.69
CA THR A 12 -8.67 -30.86 -26.74
C THR A 12 -7.38 -31.15 -27.53
N PRO A 13 -6.17 -30.76 -27.08
CA PRO A 13 -5.45 -31.66 -26.16
C PRO A 13 -4.44 -31.00 -25.18
N ARG A 14 -4.26 -31.71 -24.05
CA ARG A 14 -2.99 -32.14 -23.43
C ARG A 14 -1.98 -31.13 -22.82
N ILE A 15 -1.78 -31.40 -21.52
CA ILE A 15 -0.49 -31.58 -20.81
C ILE A 15 0.12 -30.33 -20.15
N ALA A 16 0.32 -30.49 -18.83
CA ALA A 16 0.94 -29.60 -17.85
C ALA A 16 2.47 -29.44 -18.06
N PRO A 17 3.17 -28.56 -17.32
CA PRO A 17 3.48 -28.87 -15.92
C PRO A 17 3.37 -27.70 -14.94
N THR A 18 2.93 -28.08 -13.75
CA THR A 18 3.03 -27.42 -12.45
C THR A 18 4.47 -26.98 -12.17
N ALA A 19 4.72 -25.68 -12.05
CA ALA A 19 5.98 -25.15 -11.54
C ALA A 19 5.84 -24.92 -10.02
N LEU A 20 6.33 -25.90 -9.28
CA LEU A 20 6.50 -25.91 -7.82
C LEU A 20 7.64 -24.94 -7.47
N ILE A 21 7.33 -23.76 -6.92
CA ILE A 21 8.35 -22.86 -6.36
C ILE A 21 8.65 -23.34 -4.94
N ALA A 22 9.78 -24.02 -4.79
CA ALA A 22 10.26 -24.55 -3.52
C ALA A 22 10.77 -23.41 -2.62
N LEU A 23 10.08 -23.17 -1.50
CA LEU A 23 10.62 -22.48 -0.33
C LEU A 23 11.84 -23.26 0.18
N THR A 24 13.04 -22.69 0.04
CA THR A 24 14.24 -23.22 0.67
C THR A 24 14.41 -22.57 2.04
N ALA A 25 14.25 -23.39 3.07
CA ALA A 25 14.32 -23.03 4.47
C ALA A 25 15.76 -22.67 4.89
N LEU A 26 15.87 -21.54 5.57
CA LEU A 26 17.08 -21.04 6.23
C LEU A 26 17.46 -21.99 7.37
N THR A 27 18.48 -22.82 7.17
CA THR A 27 19.06 -23.67 8.22
C THR A 27 20.18 -22.92 8.91
N ALA A 28 19.97 -22.67 10.20
CA ALA A 28 20.91 -22.01 11.09
C ALA A 28 21.91 -23.02 11.70
N LEU A 29 23.12 -22.51 11.99
CA LEU A 29 23.97 -22.87 13.13
C LEU A 29 24.42 -24.33 13.28
N THR A 30 25.62 -24.63 12.80
CA THR A 30 26.47 -25.67 13.40
C THR A 30 27.72 -25.04 14.01
N ALA A 31 27.92 -25.37 15.29
CA ALA A 31 28.89 -24.81 16.20
C ALA A 31 30.24 -25.56 16.16
N LEU A 32 31.31 -24.78 16.32
CA LEU A 32 32.54 -25.01 17.09
C LEU A 32 33.04 -26.47 17.28
N THR A 33 34.02 -26.88 16.47
CA THR A 33 35.03 -27.87 16.86
C THR A 33 36.41 -27.23 16.75
N GLY A 34 36.77 -26.44 17.76
CA GLY A 34 38.13 -25.95 17.95
C GLY A 34 38.89 -26.89 18.87
N CYS A 35 39.71 -27.76 18.29
CA CYS A 35 40.82 -28.39 19.01
C CYS A 35 41.99 -27.41 18.98
N THR A 36 42.51 -27.10 20.16
CA THR A 36 43.65 -26.21 20.42
C THR A 36 44.94 -26.79 19.85
N ASP A 37 45.69 -25.98 19.10
CA ASP A 37 47.16 -25.96 19.15
C ASP A 37 47.69 -24.64 18.57
N GLU A 38 48.80 -24.21 19.14
CA GLU A 38 49.30 -22.86 19.29
C GLU A 38 50.04 -22.33 18.04
N ASP A 39 49.44 -21.40 17.30
CA ASP A 39 50.14 -20.43 16.45
C ASP A 39 49.25 -19.19 16.31
N SER A 40 49.72 -18.05 16.80
CA SER A 40 48.95 -16.80 16.85
C SER A 40 48.50 -16.35 15.47
N PRO A 41 47.19 -16.17 15.21
CA PRO A 41 46.73 -15.45 14.04
C PRO A 41 45.78 -14.34 14.49
N SER A 42 46.35 -13.26 15.05
CA SER A 42 45.70 -11.93 15.08
C SER A 42 45.23 -11.48 13.67
N GLU A 43 45.60 -12.23 12.63
CA GLU A 43 45.24 -12.08 11.22
C GLU A 43 44.10 -13.03 10.73
N THR A 44 43.37 -13.73 11.60
CA THR A 44 42.18 -14.53 11.16
C THR A 44 40.84 -14.02 11.67
N VAL A 45 40.81 -13.21 12.73
CA VAL A 45 39.60 -12.51 13.20
C VAL A 45 39.09 -11.48 12.17
N SER A 46 40.00 -10.79 11.46
CA SER A 46 39.64 -9.75 10.49
C SER A 46 39.04 -10.30 9.19
N LYS A 47 39.36 -11.55 8.82
CA LYS A 47 38.80 -12.21 7.62
C LYS A 47 37.42 -12.82 7.86
N ALA A 48 37.15 -13.34 9.05
CA ALA A 48 35.83 -13.83 9.42
C ALA A 48 34.79 -12.70 9.51
N ALA A 49 35.19 -11.51 9.97
CA ALA A 49 34.31 -10.33 10.02
C ALA A 49 33.93 -9.79 8.63
N SER A 50 34.83 -9.92 7.64
CA SER A 50 34.60 -9.40 6.28
C SER A 50 33.72 -10.31 5.42
N ALA A 51 33.77 -11.62 5.65
CA ALA A 51 32.88 -12.57 4.98
C ALA A 51 31.44 -12.49 5.50
N ALA A 52 31.23 -12.31 6.81
CA ALA A 52 29.90 -12.09 7.40
C ALA A 52 29.26 -10.77 6.94
N ARG A 53 30.06 -9.74 6.67
CA ARG A 53 29.59 -8.46 6.12
C ARG A 53 29.11 -8.56 4.69
N SER A 54 29.69 -9.41 3.84
CA SER A 54 29.25 -9.53 2.44
C SER A 54 27.87 -10.21 2.33
N ILE A 55 27.67 -11.35 3.00
CA ILE A 55 26.35 -12.03 3.03
C ILE A 55 25.29 -11.19 3.77
N GLY A 56 25.69 -10.44 4.80
CA GLY A 56 24.82 -9.47 5.48
C GLY A 56 24.50 -8.25 4.61
N ALA A 57 25.47 -7.69 3.89
CA ALA A 57 25.28 -6.51 3.04
C ALA A 57 24.44 -6.82 1.80
N GLU A 58 24.50 -8.04 1.26
CA GLU A 58 23.67 -8.46 0.13
C GLU A 58 22.21 -8.69 0.57
N ALA A 59 22.00 -9.33 1.72
CA ALA A 59 20.67 -9.47 2.32
C ALA A 59 20.10 -8.12 2.79
N THR A 60 20.93 -7.25 3.37
CA THR A 60 20.55 -5.87 3.72
C THR A 60 20.31 -5.03 2.47
N ALA A 61 21.10 -5.15 1.41
CA ALA A 61 20.87 -4.43 0.16
C ALA A 61 19.59 -4.90 -0.52
N ALA A 62 19.29 -6.21 -0.54
CA ALA A 62 18.03 -6.72 -1.07
C ALA A 62 16.83 -6.26 -0.22
N ALA A 63 16.92 -6.31 1.11
CA ALA A 63 15.89 -5.77 2.01
C ALA A 63 15.74 -4.25 1.87
N SER A 64 16.85 -3.52 1.72
CA SER A 64 16.88 -2.07 1.51
C SER A 64 16.30 -1.71 0.15
N SER A 65 16.60 -2.43 -0.92
CA SER A 65 16.01 -2.20 -2.25
C SER A 65 14.51 -2.46 -2.26
N LEU A 66 14.04 -3.55 -1.65
CA LEU A 66 12.60 -3.81 -1.50
C LEU A 66 11.91 -2.73 -0.66
N SER A 67 12.54 -2.28 0.42
CA SER A 67 12.02 -1.19 1.25
C SER A 67 12.06 0.15 0.52
N ALA A 68 13.07 0.39 -0.32
CA ALA A 68 13.22 1.60 -1.13
C ALA A 68 12.18 1.62 -2.24
N GLU A 69 11.99 0.54 -3.00
CA GLU A 69 10.98 0.45 -4.06
C GLU A 69 9.56 0.60 -3.51
N ALA A 70 9.26 -0.03 -2.37
CA ALA A 70 7.99 0.18 -1.68
C ALA A 70 7.84 1.65 -1.24
N SER A 71 8.87 2.22 -0.61
CA SER A 71 8.87 3.62 -0.17
C SER A 71 8.74 4.60 -1.34
N GLU A 72 9.39 4.34 -2.47
CA GLU A 72 9.35 5.17 -3.68
C GLU A 72 7.98 5.12 -4.36
N ALA A 73 7.34 3.95 -4.41
CA ALA A 73 5.98 3.81 -4.90
C ALA A 73 4.98 4.60 -4.04
N PHE A 74 5.08 4.50 -2.72
CA PHE A 74 4.25 5.28 -1.79
C PHE A 74 4.56 6.78 -1.84
N ALA A 75 5.84 7.15 -1.92
CA ALA A 75 6.26 8.55 -2.03
C ALA A 75 5.75 9.17 -3.34
N SER A 76 5.79 8.43 -4.45
CA SER A 76 5.29 8.89 -5.75
C SER A 76 3.77 9.06 -5.76
N ALA A 77 3.02 8.11 -5.18
CA ALA A 77 1.57 8.22 -5.03
C ALA A 77 1.19 9.40 -4.12
N THR A 78 1.88 9.57 -3.00
CA THR A 78 1.67 10.69 -2.07
C THR A 78 2.03 12.02 -2.72
N ALA A 79 3.10 12.07 -3.52
CA ALA A 79 3.49 13.25 -4.27
C ALA A 79 2.45 13.61 -5.34
N GLU A 80 1.84 12.62 -6.01
CA GLU A 80 0.73 12.87 -6.93
C GLU A 80 -0.48 13.46 -6.21
N VAL A 81 -0.83 12.90 -5.04
CA VAL A 81 -1.89 13.46 -4.21
C VAL A 81 -1.54 14.90 -3.80
N GLY A 82 -0.32 15.14 -3.33
CA GLY A 82 0.20 16.47 -3.02
C GLY A 82 -0.01 17.46 -4.16
N ARG A 83 0.38 17.09 -5.40
CA ARG A 83 0.17 17.92 -6.60
C ARG A 83 -1.31 18.25 -6.83
N ARG A 84 -2.22 17.27 -6.71
CA ARG A 84 -3.66 17.51 -6.88
C ARG A 84 -4.20 18.52 -5.85
N PHE A 85 -3.66 18.52 -4.64
CA PHE A 85 -4.03 19.51 -3.63
C PHE A 85 -3.36 20.87 -3.86
N ASP A 86 -2.15 20.93 -4.41
CA ASP A 86 -1.46 22.19 -4.72
C ASP A 86 -2.09 22.95 -5.91
N ASP A 87 -2.78 22.20 -6.78
CA ASP A 87 -3.62 22.75 -7.85
C ASP A 87 -4.87 23.45 -7.30
N ILE A 88 -5.34 23.09 -6.10
CA ILE A 88 -6.48 23.73 -5.43
C ILE A 88 -6.04 25.10 -4.89
N LYS A 89 -6.42 26.17 -5.59
CA LYS A 89 -6.10 27.54 -5.18
C LYS A 89 -7.03 28.00 -4.05
N GLY A 90 -6.44 28.52 -2.98
CA GLY A 90 -7.17 29.03 -1.82
C GLY A 90 -7.76 27.95 -0.92
N GLY A 91 -7.35 26.69 -1.07
CA GLY A 91 -7.82 25.59 -0.24
C GLY A 91 -7.49 25.79 1.24
N VAL A 92 -8.48 25.63 2.10
CA VAL A 92 -8.33 25.67 3.57
C VAL A 92 -8.31 24.24 4.11
N ASP A 93 -7.43 23.94 5.06
CA ASP A 93 -7.44 22.64 5.74
C ASP A 93 -8.80 22.38 6.39
N ALA A 94 -9.42 21.27 6.05
CA ALA A 94 -10.77 20.92 6.45
C ALA A 94 -10.84 19.51 7.04
N LYS A 95 -9.71 18.98 7.51
CA LYS A 95 -9.63 17.61 8.05
C LYS A 95 -10.58 17.38 9.23
N ALA A 96 -10.77 18.40 10.07
CA ALA A 96 -11.67 18.34 11.22
C ALA A 96 -13.16 18.25 10.83
N ASP A 97 -13.50 18.76 9.65
CA ASP A 97 -14.86 18.82 9.09
C ASP A 97 -15.21 17.56 8.28
N VAL A 98 -14.31 16.57 8.21
CA VAL A 98 -14.53 15.33 7.47
C VAL A 98 -14.68 14.13 8.41
N ARG A 99 -15.65 13.27 8.09
CA ARG A 99 -15.93 12.02 8.78
C ARG A 99 -15.93 10.88 7.79
N LEU A 100 -15.40 9.73 8.23
CA LEU A 100 -15.44 8.49 7.47
C LEU A 100 -16.44 7.53 8.12
N GLY A 101 -17.20 6.83 7.28
CA GLY A 101 -18.04 5.72 7.69
C GLY A 101 -17.24 4.47 8.02
N THR A 102 -17.95 3.35 8.21
CA THR A 102 -17.30 2.04 8.36
C THR A 102 -16.87 1.52 6.98
N PRO A 103 -15.61 1.09 6.81
CA PRO A 103 -15.17 0.46 5.56
C PRO A 103 -15.92 -0.84 5.31
N VAL A 104 -16.31 -1.09 4.05
CA VAL A 104 -16.98 -2.32 3.61
C VAL A 104 -16.18 -2.92 2.46
N THR A 105 -15.94 -4.22 2.50
CA THR A 105 -15.16 -4.94 1.48
C THR A 105 -16.03 -5.96 0.76
N ASP A 106 -16.28 -5.70 -0.53
CA ASP A 106 -16.94 -6.63 -1.46
C ASP A 106 -16.13 -6.66 -2.77
N GLY A 107 -15.00 -7.38 -2.72
CA GLY A 107 -13.91 -7.32 -3.70
C GLY A 107 -13.03 -6.08 -3.52
N ARG A 108 -13.60 -4.88 -3.64
CA ARG A 108 -12.91 -3.62 -3.33
C ARG A 108 -13.43 -3.04 -2.02
N THR A 109 -12.55 -2.35 -1.30
CA THR A 109 -12.95 -1.67 -0.07
C THR A 109 -13.53 -0.31 -0.42
N THR A 110 -14.69 0.01 0.14
CA THR A 110 -15.33 1.31 0.04
C THR A 110 -15.55 1.91 1.42
N VAL A 111 -15.56 3.24 1.50
CA VAL A 111 -15.94 3.96 2.70
C VAL A 111 -16.70 5.23 2.31
N GLU A 112 -17.79 5.50 3.02
CA GLU A 112 -18.51 6.77 2.88
C GLU A 112 -17.67 7.89 3.49
N VAL A 113 -17.54 8.99 2.75
CA VAL A 113 -16.93 10.24 3.19
C VAL A 113 -18.03 11.25 3.37
N THR A 114 -18.14 11.83 4.55
CA THR A 114 -19.04 12.95 4.85
C THR A 114 -18.19 14.19 5.12
N ALA A 115 -18.49 15.29 4.44
CA ALA A 115 -17.82 16.57 4.62
C ALA A 115 -18.84 17.63 5.07
N ASP A 116 -18.61 18.22 6.24
CA ASP A 116 -19.46 19.23 6.85
C ASP A 116 -19.02 20.64 6.41
N ASN A 117 -19.87 21.35 5.66
CA ASN A 117 -19.58 22.73 5.26
C ASN A 117 -20.04 23.72 6.33
N THR A 118 -19.14 24.02 7.26
CA THR A 118 -19.35 24.99 8.34
C THR A 118 -19.30 26.47 7.89
N THR A 119 -19.17 26.74 6.59
CA THR A 119 -19.16 28.11 6.05
C THR A 119 -20.54 28.62 5.66
N ASP A 120 -20.60 29.91 5.31
CA ASP A 120 -21.78 30.64 4.86
C ASP A 120 -21.98 30.60 3.33
N SER A 121 -21.13 29.88 2.59
CA SER A 121 -21.25 29.72 1.13
C SER A 121 -21.13 28.27 0.72
N THR A 122 -21.60 27.92 -0.49
CA THR A 122 -21.35 26.60 -1.08
C THR A 122 -19.84 26.37 -1.24
N ARG A 123 -19.36 25.17 -0.90
CA ARG A 123 -17.95 24.78 -1.00
C ARG A 123 -17.82 23.37 -1.53
N SER A 124 -16.68 23.09 -2.15
CA SER A 124 -16.27 21.74 -2.52
C SER A 124 -15.14 21.27 -1.62
N PHE A 125 -15.04 19.96 -1.46
CA PHE A 125 -13.99 19.34 -0.65
C PHE A 125 -13.21 18.34 -1.49
N ALA A 126 -11.89 18.34 -1.36
CA ALA A 126 -11.06 17.23 -1.79
C ALA A 126 -10.54 16.51 -0.55
N VAL A 127 -10.76 15.20 -0.47
CA VAL A 127 -10.46 14.38 0.69
C VAL A 127 -9.55 13.23 0.25
N GLN A 128 -8.38 13.13 0.87
CA GLN A 128 -7.53 11.96 0.79
C GLN A 128 -7.93 10.98 1.88
N VAL A 129 -8.30 9.78 1.45
CA VAL A 129 -8.59 8.62 2.29
C VAL A 129 -7.44 7.63 2.16
N ASP A 130 -6.83 7.32 3.29
CA ASP A 130 -5.77 6.33 3.40
C ASP A 130 -6.38 5.03 3.94
N PHE A 131 -6.28 3.96 3.17
CA PHE A 131 -6.63 2.62 3.61
C PHE A 131 -5.40 1.98 4.25
N THR A 132 -5.56 1.48 5.47
CA THR A 132 -4.48 0.92 6.28
C THR A 132 -4.85 -0.44 6.84
N ASP A 133 -3.85 -1.25 7.20
CA ASP A 133 -4.07 -2.45 7.99
C ASP A 133 -4.24 -2.14 9.49
N GLN A 134 -4.44 -3.18 10.30
CA GLN A 134 -4.58 -3.07 11.76
C GLN A 134 -3.34 -2.48 12.45
N HIS A 135 -2.16 -2.55 11.83
CA HIS A 135 -0.90 -2.04 12.34
C HIS A 135 -0.61 -0.61 11.88
N GLY A 136 -1.48 -0.02 11.04
CA GLY A 136 -1.31 1.31 10.48
C GLY A 136 -0.43 1.34 9.23
N ASN A 137 -0.10 0.20 8.63
CA ASN A 137 0.62 0.18 7.36
C ASN A 137 -0.31 0.65 6.24
N LEU A 138 0.18 1.57 5.42
CA LEU A 138 -0.55 2.09 4.27
C LEU A 138 -0.70 1.00 3.20
N LEU A 139 -1.93 0.76 2.76
CA LEU A 139 -2.26 -0.25 1.75
C LEU A 139 -2.69 0.39 0.43
N ASP A 140 -3.39 1.52 0.50
CA ASP A 140 -3.88 2.26 -0.66
C ASP A 140 -4.23 3.70 -0.29
N VAL A 141 -4.17 4.61 -1.25
CA VAL A 141 -4.51 6.03 -1.09
C VAL A 141 -5.48 6.44 -2.17
N VAL A 142 -6.60 7.07 -1.78
CA VAL A 142 -7.63 7.51 -2.71
C VAL A 142 -7.99 8.95 -2.41
N VAL A 143 -8.03 9.79 -3.46
CA VAL A 143 -8.58 11.15 -3.36
C VAL A 143 -9.99 11.14 -3.93
N VAL A 144 -10.95 11.63 -3.14
CA VAL A 144 -12.34 11.80 -3.55
C VAL A 144 -12.75 13.25 -3.41
N THR A 145 -13.58 13.74 -4.32
CA THR A 145 -14.16 15.07 -4.26
C THR A 145 -15.61 14.98 -3.78
N VAL A 146 -15.98 15.83 -2.83
CA VAL A 146 -17.36 16.10 -2.44
C VAL A 146 -17.74 17.47 -3.01
N PRO A 147 -18.42 17.52 -4.17
CA PRO A 147 -18.73 18.78 -4.83
C PRO A 147 -19.96 19.47 -4.22
N ASP A 148 -20.01 20.79 -4.39
CA ASP A 148 -21.21 21.62 -4.22
C ASP A 148 -21.96 21.44 -2.90
N VAL A 149 -21.23 21.33 -1.79
CA VAL A 149 -21.82 21.20 -0.45
C VAL A 149 -22.41 22.55 -0.03
N PRO A 150 -23.72 22.67 0.18
CA PRO A 150 -24.34 23.95 0.55
C PRO A 150 -23.80 24.49 1.87
N ALA A 151 -23.99 25.79 2.10
CA ALA A 151 -23.62 26.44 3.35
C ALA A 151 -24.35 25.81 4.54
N GLY A 152 -23.60 25.48 5.61
CA GLY A 152 -24.15 24.87 6.83
C GLY A 152 -24.58 23.41 6.71
N GLU A 153 -24.37 22.77 5.56
CA GLU A 153 -24.86 21.41 5.27
C GLU A 153 -23.72 20.40 5.12
N ALA A 154 -24.07 19.11 5.11
CA ALA A 154 -23.13 18.02 4.87
C ALA A 154 -23.27 17.43 3.47
N GLY A 155 -22.13 17.20 2.81
CA GLY A 155 -22.04 16.49 1.54
C GLY A 155 -21.47 15.09 1.72
N LYS A 156 -21.82 14.18 0.81
CA LYS A 156 -21.35 12.78 0.84
C LYS A 156 -20.69 12.37 -0.47
N ALA A 157 -19.64 11.55 -0.35
CA ALA A 157 -19.05 10.83 -1.46
C ALA A 157 -18.58 9.44 -1.00
N THR A 158 -18.18 8.59 -1.93
CA THR A 158 -17.65 7.26 -1.61
C THR A 158 -16.21 7.15 -2.10
N ALA A 159 -15.28 6.91 -1.19
CA ALA A 159 -13.92 6.53 -1.55
C ALA A 159 -13.88 5.02 -1.80
N ARG A 160 -13.27 4.61 -2.91
CA ARG A 160 -13.14 3.20 -3.32
C ARG A 160 -11.69 2.86 -3.60
N SER A 161 -11.20 1.78 -3.01
CA SER A 161 -9.83 1.31 -3.22
C SER A 161 -9.52 0.96 -4.68
N THR A 162 -8.33 1.32 -5.12
CA THR A 162 -7.75 1.07 -6.45
C THR A 162 -7.27 -0.36 -6.64
N ARG A 163 -7.18 -1.13 -5.55
CA ARG A 163 -6.94 -2.58 -5.53
C ARG A 163 -7.86 -3.31 -4.55
N GLU A 164 -7.91 -4.62 -4.67
CA GLU A 164 -8.53 -5.47 -3.64
C GLU A 164 -7.65 -5.42 -2.39
N LEU A 165 -8.28 -5.24 -1.24
CA LEU A 165 -7.60 -5.19 0.05
C LEU A 165 -8.01 -6.42 0.86
N GLY A 166 -7.11 -6.89 1.72
CA GLY A 166 -7.37 -8.05 2.58
C GLY A 166 -8.49 -7.81 3.61
N ALA A 167 -8.63 -8.73 4.56
CA ALA A 167 -9.51 -8.51 5.71
C ALA A 167 -8.95 -7.42 6.64
N ASP A 168 -9.82 -6.89 7.51
CA ASP A 168 -9.45 -5.99 8.61
C ASP A 168 -8.84 -4.64 8.18
N ILE A 169 -9.49 -3.98 7.22
CA ILE A 169 -9.08 -2.66 6.71
C ILE A 169 -9.60 -1.53 7.59
N ARG A 170 -8.74 -0.55 7.85
CA ARG A 170 -9.08 0.75 8.45
C ARG A 170 -9.02 1.84 7.39
N ALA A 171 -9.90 2.82 7.49
CA ALA A 171 -9.83 4.03 6.68
C ALA A 171 -9.59 5.24 7.58
N VAL A 172 -8.65 6.09 7.19
CA VAL A 172 -8.34 7.34 7.90
C VAL A 172 -8.29 8.51 6.92
N VAL A 173 -8.63 9.70 7.40
CA VAL A 173 -8.45 10.92 6.60
C VAL A 173 -6.99 11.33 6.68
N GLY A 174 -6.27 11.23 5.55
CA GLY A 174 -4.90 11.70 5.45
C GLY A 174 -4.86 13.23 5.46
N ARG A 175 -5.52 13.82 4.47
CA ARG A 175 -5.64 15.27 4.23
C ARG A 175 -7.05 15.59 3.73
N ALA A 176 -7.56 16.76 4.06
CA ALA A 176 -8.75 17.29 3.40
C ALA A 176 -8.63 18.80 3.21
N VAL A 177 -9.08 19.30 2.06
CA VAL A 177 -9.16 20.75 1.81
C VAL A 177 -10.55 21.13 1.35
N ARG A 178 -10.98 22.30 1.77
CA ARG A 178 -12.21 22.96 1.33
C ARG A 178 -11.87 24.14 0.42
N TYR A 179 -12.57 24.28 -0.71
CA TYR A 179 -12.36 25.35 -1.68
C TYR A 179 -13.70 25.89 -2.21
#